data_AF-A0A929QZA2-F1
#
_entry.id   AF-A0A929QZA2-F1
#
_cell.length_a   1.000
_cell.length_b   1.000
_cell.length_c   1.000
_cell.angle_alpha   90.00
_cell.angle_beta   90.00
_cell.angle_gamma   90.00
#
_symmetry.space_group_name_H-M   'P 1'
#
loop_
_entity.id
_entity.type
_entity.pdbx_description
1 polymer ?
#
loop_
_entity_poly.entity_id
_entity_poly.type
_entity_poly.pdbx_seq_one_letter_code
_entity_poly.pdbx_strand_id
1 'polypeptide(L)'
;MGTIADLFGDQLRATVGADDGADGAAGELAPASSPGSKADLVEEAAMEAVLEESGLEPGSARAELTLRGDLDLDDLGLCAVVARFERAAGARCPDAEIEQWRTLGDLLSAARALGGK
;
A
#
# COMPACT_ATOMS: atom_id res chain seq x y z
N MET A 1 -36.47 -14.80 33.23
CA MET A 1 -36.36 -13.58 32.39
C MET A 1 -34.90 -13.44 32.00
N GLY A 2 -34.45 -14.23 31.01
CA GLY A 2 -33.08 -14.18 30.48
C GLY A 2 -33.03 -13.22 29.30
N THR A 3 -32.02 -12.35 29.27
CA THR A 3 -31.87 -11.28 28.28
C THR A 3 -31.24 -11.82 27.00
N ILE A 4 -31.67 -11.31 25.85
CA ILE A 4 -31.26 -11.63 24.46
C ILE A 4 -29.74 -11.66 24.21
N ALA A 5 -28.93 -11.15 25.15
CA ALA A 5 -27.48 -11.14 25.09
C ALA A 5 -26.83 -12.54 25.09
N ASP A 6 -27.49 -13.57 25.64
CA ASP A 6 -26.95 -14.95 25.68
C ASP A 6 -27.10 -15.68 24.31
N LEU A 7 -28.01 -15.22 23.45
CA LEU A 7 -28.36 -15.92 22.20
C LEU A 7 -27.39 -15.67 21.03
N PHE A 8 -26.59 -14.60 21.08
CA PHE A 8 -25.63 -14.27 20.01
C PHE A 8 -24.23 -14.85 20.25
N GLY A 9 -23.94 -15.40 21.44
CA GLY A 9 -22.64 -15.97 21.74
C GLY A 9 -22.38 -17.34 21.10
N ASP A 10 -23.42 -18.16 20.94
CA ASP A 10 -23.28 -19.57 20.52
C ASP A 10 -23.24 -19.76 18.99
N GLN A 11 -23.84 -18.84 18.23
CA GLN A 11 -23.94 -18.94 16.76
C GLN A 11 -22.62 -18.66 16.02
N LEU A 12 -21.61 -18.09 16.69
CA LEU A 12 -20.31 -17.84 16.06
C LEU A 12 -19.39 -19.07 16.09
N ARG A 13 -19.67 -20.06 16.96
CA ARG A 13 -18.82 -21.26 17.11
C ARG A 13 -19.26 -22.43 16.22
N ALA A 14 -20.46 -22.39 15.66
CA ALA A 14 -21.03 -23.49 14.88
C ALA A 14 -20.67 -23.49 13.38
N THR A 15 -19.97 -22.47 12.87
CA THR A 15 -19.55 -22.42 11.45
C THR A 15 -18.11 -22.87 11.19
N VAL A 16 -17.40 -23.37 12.22
CA VAL A 16 -16.08 -23.97 12.02
C VAL A 16 -16.20 -25.50 11.99
N GLY A 17 -16.16 -26.07 10.78
CA GLY A 17 -15.78 -27.47 10.58
C GLY A 17 -16.53 -28.25 9.50
N ALA A 18 -15.74 -28.76 8.52
CA ALA A 18 -15.96 -29.84 7.54
C ALA A 18 -16.52 -29.41 6.15
N ASP A 19 -15.70 -29.08 5.13
CA ASP A 19 -14.73 -29.86 4.29
C ASP A 19 -15.39 -30.55 3.06
N ASP A 20 -14.95 -30.16 1.84
CA ASP A 20 -14.42 -31.02 0.73
C ASP A 20 -14.70 -30.43 -0.69
N GLY A 21 -13.65 -30.19 -1.49
CA GLY A 21 -13.73 -30.19 -2.98
C GLY A 21 -13.17 -29.03 -3.82
N ALA A 22 -11.83 -28.91 -3.90
CA ALA A 22 -10.96 -28.44 -5.01
C ALA A 22 -11.42 -27.40 -6.06
N ASP A 23 -10.75 -26.23 -6.11
CA ASP A 23 -9.88 -25.76 -7.22
C ASP A 23 -9.43 -24.30 -6.98
N GLY A 24 -8.17 -23.98 -7.28
CA GLY A 24 -7.73 -22.60 -7.47
C GLY A 24 -6.97 -21.96 -6.29
N ALA A 25 -5.65 -21.93 -6.43
CA ALA A 25 -4.76 -21.15 -5.60
C ALA A 25 -5.11 -19.66 -5.64
N ALA A 26 -5.59 -19.12 -4.52
CA ALA A 26 -5.31 -17.76 -4.12
C ALA A 26 -4.87 -17.87 -2.68
N GLY A 27 -3.55 -17.86 -2.47
CA GLY A 27 -3.02 -17.59 -1.15
C GLY A 27 -3.71 -16.33 -0.66
N GLU A 28 -4.44 -16.45 0.45
CA GLU A 28 -4.63 -15.36 1.38
C GLU A 28 -3.22 -14.90 1.76
N LEU A 29 -2.63 -14.05 0.91
CA LEU A 29 -1.54 -13.19 1.27
C LEU A 29 -2.17 -12.23 2.26
N ALA A 30 -2.18 -12.66 3.52
CA ALA A 30 -2.26 -11.76 4.63
C ALA A 30 -1.32 -10.59 4.32
N PRO A 31 -1.77 -9.32 4.29
CA PRO A 31 -0.84 -8.28 4.62
C PRO A 31 -0.51 -8.55 6.08
N ALA A 32 0.65 -9.15 6.30
CA ALA A 32 1.32 -9.13 7.57
C ALA A 32 1.67 -7.67 7.84
N SER A 33 0.67 -6.87 8.24
CA SER A 33 0.87 -5.56 8.81
C SER A 33 1.52 -5.79 10.17
N SER A 34 2.84 -5.98 10.13
CA SER A 34 3.68 -5.58 11.24
C SER A 34 3.31 -4.13 11.59
N PRO A 35 3.38 -3.71 12.86
CA PRO A 35 3.36 -2.29 13.18
C PRO A 35 4.66 -1.67 12.62
N GLY A 36 4.66 -1.42 11.31
CA GLY A 36 5.72 -0.76 10.58
C GLY A 36 5.88 0.65 11.13
N SER A 37 7.10 1.18 11.07
CA SER A 37 7.31 2.58 11.38
C SER A 37 6.45 3.45 10.46
N LYS A 38 6.13 4.68 10.84
CA LYS A 38 5.39 5.61 9.97
C LYS A 38 6.06 5.75 8.60
N ALA A 39 7.40 5.71 8.56
CA ALA A 39 8.16 5.68 7.31
C ALA A 39 7.85 4.47 6.42
N ASP A 40 7.64 3.30 7.00
CA ASP A 40 7.27 2.05 6.32
C ASP A 40 5.87 2.17 5.72
N LEU A 41 4.90 2.70 6.48
CA LEU A 41 3.55 2.96 6.00
C LEU A 41 3.51 3.97 4.84
N VAL A 42 4.37 4.98 4.87
CA VAL A 42 4.46 6.00 3.83
C VAL A 42 5.14 5.45 2.58
N GLU A 43 6.19 4.63 2.75
CA GLU A 43 6.86 3.93 1.65
C GLU A 43 5.91 2.93 0.97
N GLU A 44 5.20 2.12 1.74
CA GLU A 44 4.17 1.19 1.24
C GLU A 44 3.07 1.93 0.47
N ALA A 45 2.54 3.04 1.01
CA ALA A 45 1.52 3.85 0.35
C ALA A 45 2.04 4.46 -0.96
N ALA A 46 3.32 4.85 -1.02
CA ALA A 46 3.94 5.34 -2.23
C ALA A 46 4.09 4.22 -3.29
N MET A 47 4.58 3.05 -2.86
CA MET A 47 4.76 1.88 -3.72
C MET A 47 3.42 1.42 -4.32
N GLU A 48 2.38 1.30 -3.49
CA GLU A 48 1.03 0.93 -3.91
C GLU A 48 0.48 1.90 -4.96
N ALA A 49 0.63 3.21 -4.72
CA ALA A 49 0.21 4.24 -5.67
C ALA A 49 0.95 4.13 -7.01
N VAL A 50 2.27 3.89 -6.98
CA VAL A 50 3.07 3.73 -8.20
C VAL A 50 2.60 2.53 -9.00
N LEU A 51 2.36 1.39 -8.36
CA LEU A 51 1.91 0.18 -9.05
C LEU A 51 0.52 0.36 -9.67
N GLU A 52 -0.39 1.05 -8.97
CA GLU A 52 -1.72 1.37 -9.50
C GLU A 52 -1.65 2.30 -10.73
N GLU A 53 -0.85 3.36 -10.66
CA GLU A 53 -0.78 4.36 -11.75
C GLU A 53 0.05 3.87 -12.94
N SER A 54 1.12 3.12 -12.72
CA SER A 54 1.97 2.57 -13.79
C SER A 54 1.46 1.25 -14.37
N GLY A 55 0.53 0.58 -13.69
CA GLY A 55 0.09 -0.78 -14.03
C GLY A 55 1.21 -1.83 -13.94
N LEU A 56 2.32 -1.52 -13.26
CA LEU A 56 3.47 -2.39 -13.14
C LEU A 56 3.21 -3.51 -12.12
N GLU A 57 3.73 -4.71 -12.38
CA GLU A 57 3.69 -5.78 -11.39
C GLU A 57 4.69 -5.51 -10.23
N PRO A 58 4.35 -5.84 -8.98
CA PRO A 58 5.20 -5.59 -7.82
C PRO A 58 6.59 -6.25 -7.93
N GLY A 59 6.70 -7.40 -8.60
CA GLY A 59 7.98 -8.09 -8.84
C GLY A 59 8.89 -7.40 -9.86
N SER A 60 8.34 -6.50 -10.68
CA SER A 60 9.07 -5.73 -11.68
C SER A 60 9.52 -4.36 -11.18
N ALA A 61 9.05 -3.92 -10.02
CA ALA A 61 9.42 -2.61 -9.47
C ALA A 61 10.91 -2.56 -9.10
N ARG A 62 11.68 -1.73 -9.81
CA ARG A 62 13.11 -1.49 -9.55
C ARG A 62 13.35 -0.02 -9.28
N ALA A 63 14.22 0.28 -8.32
CA ALA A 63 14.56 1.65 -7.95
C ALA A 63 15.15 2.47 -9.11
N GLU A 64 15.77 1.82 -10.09
CA GLU A 64 16.37 2.44 -11.28
C GLU A 64 15.36 2.83 -12.37
N LEU A 65 14.10 2.37 -12.27
CA LEU A 65 13.07 2.69 -13.26
C LEU A 65 12.78 4.18 -13.26
N THR A 66 12.68 4.75 -14.47
CA THR A 66 12.43 6.19 -14.64
C THR A 66 10.94 6.49 -14.51
N LEU A 67 10.59 7.56 -13.79
CA LEU A 67 9.19 7.91 -13.52
C LEU A 67 8.41 8.16 -14.82
N ARG A 68 8.92 9.02 -15.70
CA ARG A 68 8.24 9.44 -16.94
C ARG A 68 8.54 8.56 -18.17
N GLY A 69 9.43 7.58 -18.04
CA GLY A 69 9.92 6.80 -19.18
C GLY A 69 9.55 5.34 -19.07
N ASP A 70 9.88 4.71 -17.95
CA ASP A 70 9.63 3.29 -17.73
C ASP A 70 8.29 3.05 -17.04
N LEU A 71 7.98 3.86 -16.02
CA LEU A 71 6.73 3.79 -15.26
C LEU A 71 5.57 4.57 -15.91
N ASP A 72 5.84 5.32 -16.99
CA ASP A 72 4.87 6.16 -17.71
C ASP A 72 4.04 7.07 -16.78
N LEU A 73 4.63 7.53 -15.67
CA LEU A 73 3.99 8.46 -14.75
C LEU A 73 3.97 9.86 -15.35
N ASP A 74 2.85 10.21 -15.95
CA ASP A 74 2.52 11.58 -16.33
C ASP A 74 2.46 12.51 -15.09
N ASP A 75 2.45 13.83 -15.33
CA ASP A 75 2.39 14.83 -14.25
C ASP A 75 1.17 14.62 -13.32
N LEU A 76 0.05 14.14 -13.86
CA LEU A 76 -1.14 13.80 -13.06
C LEU A 76 -0.92 12.56 -12.18
N GLY A 77 -0.33 11.49 -12.73
CA GLY A 77 -0.03 10.27 -11.99
C GLY A 77 0.98 10.53 -10.88
N LEU A 78 2.01 11.34 -11.16
CA LEU A 78 2.97 11.77 -10.14
C LEU A 78 2.28 12.53 -9.00
N CYS A 79 1.34 13.43 -9.31
CA CYS A 79 0.56 14.13 -8.29
C CYS A 79 -0.31 13.18 -7.46
N ALA A 80 -0.90 12.15 -8.08
CA ALA A 80 -1.71 11.15 -7.39
C ALA A 80 -0.86 10.33 -6.40
N VAL A 81 0.33 9.89 -6.84
CA VAL A 81 1.30 9.18 -6.00
C VAL A 81 1.73 10.05 -4.82
N VAL A 82 2.13 11.30 -5.08
CA VAL A 82 2.52 12.28 -4.05
C VAL A 82 1.42 12.45 -3.01
N ALA A 83 0.20 12.73 -3.44
CA ALA A 83 -0.92 12.96 -2.54
C ALA A 83 -1.19 11.76 -1.62
N ARG A 84 -0.96 10.52 -2.10
CA ARG A 84 -1.21 9.29 -1.32
C ARG A 84 -0.23 9.13 -0.18
N PHE A 85 1.06 9.25 -0.43
CA PHE A 85 2.05 9.10 0.64
C PHE A 85 2.15 10.35 1.52
N GLU A 86 1.86 11.55 1.01
CA GLU A 86 1.69 12.77 1.83
C GLU A 86 0.56 12.59 2.86
N ARG A 87 -0.56 11.98 2.44
CA ARG A 87 -1.68 11.66 3.34
C ARG A 87 -1.28 10.66 4.41
N ALA A 88 -0.51 9.63 4.06
CA ALA A 88 0.03 8.67 5.02
C ALA A 88 1.02 9.34 6.00
N ALA A 89 1.83 10.29 5.52
CA ALA A 89 2.80 11.00 6.34
C ALA A 89 2.18 12.12 7.19
N GLY A 90 1.01 12.62 6.80
CA GLY A 90 0.40 13.82 7.38
C GLY A 90 1.23 15.10 7.14
N ALA A 91 2.08 15.09 6.11
CA ALA A 91 3.02 16.16 5.79
C ALA A 91 3.08 16.36 4.27
N ARG A 92 3.54 17.54 3.85
CA ARG A 92 3.67 17.89 2.42
C ARG A 92 5.11 17.86 1.95
N CYS A 93 5.30 17.37 0.73
CA CYS A 93 6.55 17.46 -0.01
C CYS A 93 6.63 18.81 -0.75
N PRO A 94 7.78 19.48 -0.72
CA PRO A 94 7.97 20.71 -1.48
C PRO A 94 8.07 20.41 -2.97
N ASP A 95 7.47 21.26 -3.81
CA ASP A 95 7.40 21.04 -5.26
C ASP A 95 8.79 20.93 -5.89
N ALA A 96 9.76 21.72 -5.43
CA ALA A 96 11.15 21.67 -5.89
C ALA A 96 11.83 20.30 -5.66
N GLU A 97 11.40 19.56 -4.63
CA GLU A 97 11.87 18.19 -4.37
C GLU A 97 11.21 17.20 -5.35
N ILE A 98 9.93 17.40 -5.69
CA ILE A 98 9.22 16.56 -6.65
C ILE A 98 9.83 16.74 -8.06
N GLU A 99 10.19 17.96 -8.44
CA GLU A 99 10.77 18.29 -9.75
C GLU A 99 12.17 17.68 -9.98
N GLN A 100 12.90 17.35 -8.92
CA GLN A 100 14.23 16.72 -9.05
C GLN A 100 14.17 15.19 -9.19
N TRP A 101 13.04 14.55 -8.90
CA TRP A 101 12.94 13.09 -8.98
C TRP A 101 12.98 12.61 -10.42
N ARG A 102 13.82 11.59 -10.67
CA ARG A 102 13.93 10.96 -11.99
C ARG A 102 13.56 9.50 -11.95
N THR A 103 13.78 8.86 -10.82
CA THR A 103 13.65 7.41 -10.66
C THR A 103 12.68 7.04 -9.54
N LEU A 104 12.20 5.80 -9.56
CA LEU A 104 11.41 5.23 -8.48
C LEU A 104 12.16 5.30 -7.14
N GLY A 105 13.49 5.12 -7.16
CA GLY A 105 14.32 5.23 -5.98
C GLY A 105 14.31 6.62 -5.34
N ASP A 106 14.30 7.69 -6.15
CA ASP A 106 14.20 9.07 -5.64
C ASP A 106 12.88 9.27 -4.88
N LEU A 107 11.78 8.79 -5.47
CA LEU A 107 10.44 8.88 -4.90
C LEU A 107 10.32 8.10 -3.58
N LEU A 108 10.75 6.85 -3.54
CA LEU A 108 10.69 6.02 -2.33
C LEU A 108 11.59 6.56 -1.22
N SER A 109 12.77 7.09 -1.59
CA SER A 109 13.67 7.76 -0.65
C SER A 109 13.00 8.99 -0.02
N ALA A 110 12.31 9.80 -0.83
CA ALA A 110 11.57 10.95 -0.34
C ALA A 110 10.38 10.55 0.56
N ALA A 111 9.62 9.51 0.18
CA ALA A 111 8.53 8.96 0.97
C ALA A 111 9.02 8.51 2.36
N ARG A 112 10.11 7.74 2.42
CA ARG A 112 10.73 7.32 3.67
C ARG A 112 11.22 8.51 4.52
N ALA A 113 11.85 9.49 3.88
CA ALA A 113 12.32 10.70 4.56
C ALA A 113 11.16 11.54 5.13
N LEU A 114 10.01 11.56 4.45
CA LEU A 114 8.80 12.24 4.90
C LEU A 114 8.13 11.53 6.08
N GLY A 115 8.03 10.20 6.03
CA GLY A 115 7.43 9.42 7.12
C GLY A 115 8.31 9.28 8.37
N GLY A 116 9.61 9.57 8.26
CA GLY A 116 10.54 9.66 9.39
C GLY A 116 10.54 11.01 10.12
N LYS A 117 9.78 12.00 9.63
CA LYS A 117 9.56 13.30 10.28
C LYS A 117 8.32 13.27 11.19
#